data_AF-A0ABD5F1L4-F1
#
_entry.id   AF-A0ABD5F1L4-F1
#
_cell.length_a   1.000
_cell.length_b   1.000
_cell.length_c   1.000
_cell.angle_alpha   90.00
_cell.angle_beta   90.00
_cell.angle_gamma   90.00
#
_symmetry.space_group_name_H-M   'P 1'
#
loop_
_entity.id
_entity.type
_entity.pdbx_description
1 polymer ?
#
loop_
_entity_poly.entity_id
_entity_poly.type
_entity_poly.pdbx_seq_one_letter_code
_entity_poly.pdbx_strand_id
1 'polypeptide(L)'
;TFTVADVPGLIPGASEGRGLGLEFLRHLERCAVLVHVVDCATMEPGRDPISDIEALEAELAAYTPTLQGDSTLGDLASRPRAVVLNKIDVPDARELADFVREEVQSKFGWPVYEISTVSRDGLRPLIFALWEMVKAYRDAQPAVVPRRPVI
;
A
#
# COMPACT_ATOMS: atom_id res chain seq x y z
N THR A 1 -8.63 5.58 -15.96
CA THR A 1 -7.32 5.95 -15.39
C THR A 1 -7.39 5.84 -13.88
N PHE A 2 -6.24 5.79 -13.21
CA PHE A 2 -6.12 5.93 -11.76
C PHE A 2 -4.94 6.84 -11.44
N THR A 3 -4.95 7.43 -10.25
CA THR A 3 -3.89 8.30 -9.75
C THR A 3 -3.11 7.53 -8.69
N VAL A 4 -1.79 7.69 -8.70
CA VAL A 4 -0.90 7.17 -7.66
C VAL A 4 -0.44 8.35 -6.83
N ALA A 5 -0.50 8.21 -5.52
CA ALA A 5 0.11 9.14 -4.58
C ALA A 5 1.20 8.36 -3.85
N ASP A 6 2.40 8.95 -3.77
CA ASP A 6 3.46 8.43 -2.94
C ASP A 6 3.22 8.89 -1.50
N VAL A 7 3.36 7.96 -0.56
CA VAL A 7 3.23 8.24 0.87
C VAL A 7 4.57 7.93 1.50
N PRO A 8 5.27 8.94 2.07
CA PRO A 8 6.54 8.70 2.71
C PRO A 8 6.35 7.67 3.83
N GLY A 9 7.34 6.79 3.99
CA GLY A 9 7.27 5.68 4.94
C GLY A 9 6.81 6.16 6.32
N LEU A 10 5.88 5.41 6.91
CA LEU A 10 5.39 5.71 8.26
C LEU A 10 6.55 5.45 9.23
N ILE A 11 7.01 6.51 9.90
CA ILE A 11 7.93 6.37 11.02
C ILE A 11 7.15 5.89 12.24
N PRO A 12 7.80 5.18 13.19
CA PRO A 12 7.16 4.80 14.44
C PRO A 12 6.49 5.98 15.14
N GLY A 13 5.21 5.84 15.51
CA GLY A 13 4.40 6.87 16.14
C GLY A 13 3.77 7.88 15.17
N ALA A 14 3.71 7.57 13.86
CA ALA A 14 2.98 8.39 12.88
C ALA A 14 1.48 8.49 13.22
N SER A 15 0.90 7.40 13.74
CA SER A 15 -0.48 7.32 14.23
C SER A 15 -0.76 8.21 15.46
N GLU A 16 0.26 8.50 16.27
CA GLU A 16 0.20 9.37 17.45
C GLU A 16 0.35 10.87 17.12
N GLY A 17 0.46 11.23 15.84
CA GLY A 17 0.65 12.61 15.39
C GLY A 17 2.09 13.11 15.47
N ARG A 18 3.09 12.20 15.54
CA ARG A 18 4.49 12.62 15.40
C ARG A 18 4.80 13.00 13.95
N GLY A 19 5.31 14.22 13.77
CA GLY A 19 5.66 14.74 12.44
C GLY A 19 4.44 15.00 11.56
N LEU A 20 4.57 14.74 10.26
CA LEU A 20 3.49 14.91 9.26
C LEU A 20 2.49 13.73 9.24
N GLY A 21 2.66 12.74 10.12
CA GLY A 21 1.98 11.43 10.04
C GLY A 21 0.46 11.50 9.97
N LEU A 22 -0.19 12.30 10.83
CA LEU A 22 -1.65 12.40 10.86
C LEU A 22 -2.23 13.02 9.57
N GLU A 23 -1.58 14.05 9.02
CA GLU A 23 -2.00 14.65 7.75
C GLU A 23 -1.83 13.67 6.59
N PHE A 24 -0.75 12.87 6.58
CA PHE A 24 -0.55 11.83 5.58
C PHE A 24 -1.57 10.70 5.66
N LEU A 25 -1.89 10.22 6.86
CA LEU A 25 -2.89 9.16 7.07
C LEU A 25 -4.28 9.60 6.56
N ARG A 26 -4.64 10.88 6.69
CA ARG A 26 -5.86 11.45 6.08
C ARG A 26 -5.86 11.42 4.54
N HIS A 27 -4.69 11.43 3.89
CA HIS A 27 -4.61 11.27 2.44
C HIS A 27 -4.83 9.81 2.02
N LEU A 28 -4.36 8.84 2.83
CA LEU A 28 -4.59 7.41 2.58
C LEU A 28 -6.07 7.03 2.63
N GLU A 29 -6.89 7.71 3.43
CA GLU A 29 -8.35 7.47 3.48
C GLU A 29 -9.03 7.62 2.11
N ARG A 30 -8.42 8.41 1.20
CA ARG A 30 -8.92 8.63 -0.17
C ARG A 30 -8.41 7.60 -1.19
N CYS A 31 -7.48 6.71 -0.81
CA CYS A 31 -6.92 5.71 -1.71
C CYS A 31 -7.83 4.47 -1.79
N ALA A 32 -8.13 4.03 -3.01
CA ALA A 32 -8.93 2.82 -3.24
C ALA A 32 -8.16 1.53 -2.89
N VAL A 33 -6.85 1.52 -3.14
CA VAL A 33 -5.94 0.39 -2.96
C VAL A 33 -4.69 0.91 -2.27
N LEU A 34 -4.13 0.12 -1.35
CA LEU A 34 -2.85 0.39 -0.69
C LEU A 34 -1.79 -0.55 -1.25
N VAL A 35 -0.56 -0.04 -1.42
CA VAL A 35 0.56 -0.81 -1.96
C VAL A 35 1.75 -0.62 -1.03
N HIS A 36 2.21 -1.72 -0.42
CA HIS A 36 3.42 -1.72 0.39
C HIS A 36 4.61 -1.92 -0.53
N VAL A 37 5.48 -0.92 -0.64
CA VAL A 37 6.72 -1.01 -1.42
C VAL A 37 7.86 -1.28 -0.45
N VAL A 38 8.51 -2.43 -0.60
CA VAL A 38 9.57 -2.91 0.28
C VAL A 38 10.88 -2.97 -0.49
N ASP A 39 11.94 -2.48 0.13
CA ASP A 39 13.27 -2.42 -0.47
C ASP A 39 14.08 -3.68 -0.13
N CYS A 40 14.21 -4.58 -1.10
CA CYS A 40 14.94 -5.84 -0.92
C CYS A 40 16.47 -5.69 -0.99
N ALA A 41 17.00 -4.52 -1.34
CA ALA A 41 18.45 -4.30 -1.38
C ALA A 41 19.03 -3.79 -0.05
N THR A 42 18.17 -3.55 0.95
CA THR A 42 18.61 -3.03 2.25
C THR A 42 19.31 -4.13 3.04
N MET A 43 20.61 -3.96 3.31
CA MET A 43 21.43 -4.91 4.08
C MET A 43 21.57 -4.49 5.56
N GLU A 44 20.53 -3.89 6.14
CA GLU A 44 20.53 -3.50 7.54
C GLU A 44 20.36 -4.74 8.45
N PRO A 45 21.26 -4.98 9.42
CA PRO A 45 21.14 -6.12 10.32
C PRO A 45 19.82 -6.10 11.10
N GLY A 46 19.04 -7.17 10.99
CA GLY A 46 17.77 -7.33 11.72
C GLY A 46 16.55 -6.68 11.06
N ARG A 47 16.68 -6.22 9.82
CA ARG A 47 15.56 -5.71 9.02
C ARG A 47 15.26 -6.67 7.87
N ASP A 48 14.06 -7.20 7.84
CA ASP A 48 13.60 -8.12 6.78
C ASP A 48 12.31 -7.60 6.14
N PRO A 49 12.00 -8.00 4.89
CA PRO A 49 10.82 -7.49 4.19
C PRO A 49 9.49 -7.72 4.90
N ILE A 50 9.36 -8.79 5.69
CA ILE A 50 8.12 -9.15 6.36
C ILE A 50 7.92 -8.24 7.58
N SER A 51 8.96 -8.05 8.39
CA SER A 51 8.89 -7.14 9.55
C SER A 51 8.62 -5.69 9.16
N ASP A 52 9.16 -5.22 8.03
CA ASP A 52 8.84 -3.90 7.47
C ASP A 52 7.34 -3.75 7.15
N ILE A 53 6.71 -4.77 6.56
CA ILE A 53 5.27 -4.76 6.25
C ILE A 53 4.45 -4.81 7.55
N GLU A 54 4.84 -5.65 8.51
CA GLU A 54 4.14 -5.75 9.80
C GLU A 54 4.18 -4.44 10.58
N ALA A 55 5.32 -3.74 10.59
CA ALA A 55 5.45 -2.44 11.22
C ALA A 55 4.53 -1.40 10.57
N LEU A 56 4.47 -1.36 9.24
CA LEU A 56 3.57 -0.46 8.49
C LEU A 56 2.10 -0.76 8.80
N GLU A 57 1.70 -2.03 8.80
CA GLU A 57 0.31 -2.41 9.11
C GLU A 57 -0.05 -2.15 10.57
N ALA A 58 0.89 -2.32 11.51
CA ALA A 58 0.67 -1.98 12.92
C ALA A 58 0.40 -0.47 13.09
N GLU A 59 1.15 0.39 12.40
CA GLU A 59 0.91 1.84 12.39
C GLU A 59 -0.43 2.19 11.74
N LEU A 60 -0.79 1.54 10.62
CA LEU A 60 -2.09 1.73 9.98
C LEU A 60 -3.27 1.25 10.86
N ALA A 61 -3.07 0.18 11.63
CA ALA A 61 -4.08 -0.34 12.55
C ALA A 61 -4.24 0.52 13.81
N ALA A 62 -3.16 1.17 14.27
CA ALA A 62 -3.20 2.12 15.38
C ALA A 62 -3.89 3.44 15.00
N TYR A 63 -3.94 3.77 13.71
CA TYR A 63 -4.62 4.95 13.22
C TYR A 63 -6.14 4.86 13.43
N THR A 64 -6.70 5.79 14.19
CA THR A 64 -8.15 5.96 14.30
C THR A 64 -8.63 6.91 13.21
N PRO A 65 -9.47 6.46 12.26
CA PRO A 65 -9.97 7.31 11.18
C PRO A 65 -10.67 8.55 11.71
N THR A 66 -10.27 9.71 11.19
CA THR A 66 -10.85 11.01 11.62
C THR A 66 -11.94 11.49 10.67
N LEU A 67 -11.96 11.01 9.42
CA LEU A 67 -13.01 11.32 8.45
C LEU A 67 -14.21 10.36 8.60
N GLN A 68 -14.90 10.41 9.74
CA GLN A 68 -16.25 9.85 9.83
C GLN A 68 -17.22 10.76 9.06
N GLY A 69 -17.40 10.51 7.76
CA GLY A 69 -18.51 11.09 6.98
C GLY A 69 -18.15 11.80 5.66
N ASP A 70 -16.87 12.10 5.39
CA ASP A 70 -16.43 12.80 4.16
C ASP A 70 -15.77 11.88 3.12
N SER A 71 -15.42 10.66 3.53
CA SER A 71 -14.93 9.60 2.64
C SER A 71 -16.13 8.72 2.25
N THR A 72 -16.49 8.67 0.96
CA THR A 72 -17.43 7.66 0.44
C THR A 72 -16.86 6.24 0.49
N LEU A 73 -15.59 6.12 0.82
CA LEU A 73 -14.85 4.89 0.82
C LEU A 73 -14.81 4.33 2.25
N GLY A 74 -15.03 3.02 2.42
CA GLY A 74 -15.14 2.35 3.72
C GLY A 74 -13.86 2.36 4.56
N ASP A 75 -13.83 1.56 5.63
CA ASP A 75 -12.69 1.53 6.58
C ASP A 75 -11.34 1.31 5.88
N LEU A 76 -10.30 2.03 6.31
CA LEU A 76 -8.93 1.92 5.78
C LEU A 76 -8.38 0.50 5.98
N ALA A 77 -8.75 -0.14 7.10
CA ALA A 77 -8.38 -1.52 7.40
C ALA A 77 -9.02 -2.55 6.46
N SER A 78 -10.03 -2.18 5.67
CA SER A 78 -10.70 -3.09 4.72
C SER A 78 -10.20 -2.97 3.27
N ARG A 79 -9.26 -2.05 3.00
CA ARG A 79 -8.83 -1.77 1.63
C ARG A 79 -8.09 -2.94 1.00
N PRO A 80 -8.18 -3.17 -0.31
CA PRO A 80 -7.29 -4.11 -0.97
C PRO A 80 -5.83 -3.67 -0.79
N ARG A 81 -4.97 -4.62 -0.45
CA ARG A 81 -3.52 -4.43 -0.34
C ARG A 81 -2.80 -5.18 -1.46
N ALA A 82 -1.64 -4.68 -1.84
CA ALA A 82 -0.64 -5.39 -2.64
C ALA A 82 0.75 -5.17 -2.02
N VAL A 83 1.66 -6.11 -2.24
CA VAL A 83 3.07 -5.97 -1.84
C VAL A 83 3.93 -5.87 -3.10
N VAL A 84 4.90 -4.97 -3.06
CA VAL A 84 5.87 -4.75 -4.12
C VAL A 84 7.27 -4.90 -3.54
N LEU A 85 7.94 -5.99 -3.88
CA LEU A 85 9.34 -6.26 -3.59
C LEU A 85 10.19 -5.54 -4.64
N ASN A 86 10.82 -4.43 -4.25
CA ASN A 86 11.53 -3.53 -5.14
C ASN A 86 13.04 -3.77 -5.12
N LYS A 87 13.72 -3.26 -6.15
CA LYS A 87 15.17 -3.30 -6.38
C LYS A 87 15.73 -4.67 -6.79
N ILE A 88 14.94 -5.47 -7.49
CA ILE A 88 15.40 -6.77 -8.03
C ILE A 88 16.48 -6.65 -9.14
N ASP A 89 16.91 -5.44 -9.47
CA ASP A 89 18.12 -5.19 -10.27
C ASP A 89 19.42 -5.50 -9.52
N VAL A 90 19.38 -5.55 -8.18
CA VAL A 90 20.50 -6.00 -7.36
C VAL A 90 20.41 -7.53 -7.18
N PRO A 91 21.46 -8.31 -7.46
CA PRO A 91 21.43 -9.78 -7.36
C PRO A 91 20.96 -10.29 -6.00
N ASP A 92 21.57 -9.83 -4.91
CA ASP A 92 21.21 -10.22 -3.55
C ASP A 92 19.74 -9.87 -3.22
N ALA A 93 19.26 -8.73 -3.73
CA ALA A 93 17.88 -8.30 -3.53
C ALA A 93 16.89 -9.17 -4.30
N ARG A 94 17.26 -9.62 -5.50
CA ARG A 94 16.45 -10.57 -6.28
C ARG A 94 16.37 -11.92 -5.57
N GLU A 95 17.49 -12.45 -5.09
CA GLU A 95 17.50 -13.71 -4.33
C GLU A 95 16.63 -13.61 -3.08
N LEU A 96 16.73 -12.50 -2.33
CA LEU A 96 15.87 -12.24 -1.18
C LEU A 96 14.40 -12.14 -1.58
N ALA A 97 14.08 -11.40 -2.64
CA ALA A 97 12.71 -11.22 -3.10
C ALA A 97 12.08 -12.56 -3.51
N ASP A 98 12.81 -13.38 -4.28
CA ASP A 98 12.38 -14.72 -4.69
C ASP A 98 12.16 -15.62 -3.47
N PHE A 99 13.04 -15.55 -2.47
CA PHE A 99 12.96 -16.33 -1.24
C PHE A 99 11.74 -15.98 -0.37
N VAL A 100 11.47 -14.68 -0.16
CA VAL A 100 10.39 -14.23 0.74
C VAL A 100 9.03 -14.14 0.06
N ARG A 101 8.98 -14.19 -1.28
CA ARG A 101 7.74 -13.98 -2.06
C ARG A 101 6.59 -14.85 -1.57
N GLU A 102 6.81 -16.16 -1.50
CA GLU A 102 5.77 -17.13 -1.13
C GLU A 102 5.36 -16.98 0.34
N GLU A 103 6.31 -16.65 1.21
CA GLU A 103 6.07 -16.43 2.63
C GLU A 103 5.20 -15.19 2.84
N VAL A 104 5.57 -14.05 2.21
CA VAL A 104 4.79 -12.81 2.22
C VAL A 104 3.38 -13.06 1.70
N GLN A 105 3.25 -13.73 0.55
CA GLN A 105 1.95 -14.02 -0.03
C GLN A 105 1.09 -14.91 0.87
N SER A 106 1.67 -15.95 1.46
CA SER A 106 0.95 -16.88 2.33
C SER A 106 0.54 -16.23 3.66
N LYS A 107 1.38 -15.35 4.19
CA LYS A 107 1.17 -14.68 5.47
C LYS A 107 0.08 -13.60 5.39
N PHE A 108 0.14 -12.74 4.38
CA PHE A 108 -0.79 -11.60 4.26
C PHE A 108 -1.99 -11.91 3.35
N GLY A 109 -1.89 -12.90 2.45
CA GLY A 109 -2.94 -13.22 1.48
C GLY A 109 -3.08 -12.18 0.37
N TRP A 110 -2.08 -11.32 0.17
CA TRP A 110 -2.08 -10.24 -0.81
C TRP A 110 -1.28 -10.60 -2.06
N PRO A 111 -1.62 -10.06 -3.23
CA PRO A 111 -0.79 -10.23 -4.41
C PRO A 111 0.58 -9.56 -4.19
N VAL A 112 1.64 -10.31 -4.50
CA VAL A 112 3.04 -9.88 -4.40
C VAL A 112 3.62 -9.70 -5.79
N TYR A 113 4.29 -8.58 -6.01
CA TYR A 113 4.95 -8.24 -7.26
C TYR A 113 6.43 -7.97 -7.01
N GLU A 114 7.28 -8.46 -7.89
CA GLU A 114 8.69 -8.10 -7.92
C GLU A 114 8.90 -7.05 -8.99
N ILE A 115 9.58 -5.96 -8.64
CA ILE A 115 9.92 -4.91 -9.61
C ILE A 115 11.35 -4.41 -9.42
N SER A 116 11.83 -3.72 -10.45
CA SER A 116 12.92 -2.77 -10.33
C SER A 116 12.48 -1.46 -10.94
N THR A 117 12.43 -0.40 -10.12
CA THR A 117 12.15 0.94 -10.62
C THR A 117 13.26 1.49 -11.51
N VAL A 118 14.50 1.05 -11.30
CA VAL A 118 15.69 1.48 -12.06
C VAL A 118 15.69 0.87 -13.46
N SER A 119 15.59 -0.46 -13.55
CA SER A 119 15.58 -1.17 -14.84
C SER A 119 14.20 -1.17 -15.52
N ARG A 120 13.16 -0.76 -14.78
CA ARG A 120 11.74 -0.81 -15.15
C ARG A 120 11.17 -2.22 -15.27
N ASP A 121 11.90 -3.22 -14.81
CA ASP A 121 11.42 -4.60 -14.73
C ASP A 121 10.19 -4.70 -13.82
N GLY A 122 9.23 -5.53 -14.22
CA GLY A 122 7.96 -5.76 -13.50
C GLY A 122 6.96 -4.60 -13.45
N LEU A 123 7.35 -3.36 -13.81
CA LEU A 123 6.47 -2.18 -13.67
C LEU A 123 5.20 -2.25 -14.53
N ARG A 124 5.32 -2.73 -15.78
CA ARG A 124 4.16 -2.78 -16.69
C ARG A 124 3.10 -3.80 -16.20
N PRO A 125 3.46 -5.06 -15.87
CA PRO A 125 2.54 -5.98 -15.20
C PRO A 125 1.93 -5.41 -13.92
N LEU A 126 2.73 -4.76 -13.06
CA LEU A 126 2.26 -4.13 -11.83
C LEU A 126 1.17 -3.09 -12.10
N ILE A 127 1.37 -2.18 -13.06
CA ILE A 127 0.39 -1.14 -13.41
C ILE A 127 -0.96 -1.74 -13.83
N PHE A 128 -0.94 -2.79 -14.65
CA PHE A 128 -2.17 -3.47 -15.07
C PHE A 128 -2.87 -4.16 -13.90
N ALA A 129 -2.12 -4.82 -13.03
CA ALA A 129 -2.69 -5.49 -11.88
C ALA A 129 -3.31 -4.49 -10.88
N LEU A 130 -2.63 -3.37 -10.62
CA LEU A 130 -3.18 -2.29 -9.79
C LEU A 130 -4.43 -1.67 -10.43
N TRP A 131 -4.47 -1.54 -11.76
CA TRP A 131 -5.68 -1.08 -12.45
C TRP A 131 -6.88 -2.00 -12.20
N GLU A 132 -6.70 -3.32 -12.32
CA GLU A 132 -7.75 -4.30 -12.04
C GLU A 132 -8.22 -4.23 -10.59
N MET A 133 -7.29 -4.12 -9.63
CA MET A 133 -7.64 -3.98 -8.22
C MET A 133 -8.45 -2.71 -7.94
N VAL A 134 -8.03 -1.56 -8.49
CA VAL A 134 -8.75 -0.29 -8.34
C VAL A 134 -10.11 -0.35 -8.99
N LYS A 135 -10.22 -0.97 -10.17
CA LYS A 135 -11.48 -1.15 -10.88
C LYS A 135 -12.43 -2.04 -10.10
N ALA A 136 -12.00 -3.21 -9.67
CA ALA A 136 -12.79 -4.14 -8.87
C ALA A 136 -13.29 -3.49 -7.57
N TYR A 137 -12.42 -2.72 -6.89
CA TYR A 137 -12.83 -1.98 -5.69
C TYR A 137 -13.93 -0.96 -6.01
N ARG A 138 -13.78 -0.16 -7.07
CA ARG A 138 -14.77 0.85 -7.47
C ARG A 138 -16.10 0.22 -7.88
N ASP A 139 -16.07 -0.87 -8.64
CA ASP A 139 -17.26 -1.58 -9.10
C ASP A 139 -18.06 -2.20 -7.94
N ALA A 140 -17.38 -2.52 -6.82
CA ALA A 140 -18.01 -3.03 -5.60
C ALA A 140 -18.61 -1.95 -4.69
N GLN A 141 -18.26 -0.67 -4.90
CA GLN A 141 -18.83 0.43 -4.11
C GLN A 141 -20.20 0.85 -4.66
N PRO A 142 -21.15 1.23 -3.78
CA PRO A 142 -22.44 1.73 -4.25
C PRO A 142 -22.25 2.99 -5.10
N ALA A 143 -23.01 3.10 -6.18
CA ALA A 143 -23.01 4.29 -7.02
C ALA A 143 -23.38 5.51 -6.17
N VAL A 144 -22.49 6.50 -6.12
CA VAL A 144 -22.73 7.74 -5.38
C VAL A 144 -23.92 8.44 -6.03
N VAL A 145 -25.08 8.39 -5.38
CA VAL A 145 -26.27 9.13 -5.82
C VAL A 145 -25.96 10.61 -5.59
N PRO A 146 -25.88 11.46 -6.65
CA PRO A 146 -25.64 12.87 -6.45
C PRO A 146 -26.77 13.44 -5.61
N ARG A 147 -26.44 14.03 -4.45
CA ARG A 147 -27.41 14.76 -3.64
C ARG A 147 -27.95 15.89 -4.53
N ARG A 148 -29.27 15.90 -4.76
CA ARG A 148 -29.92 17.00 -5.48
C ARG A 148 -29.52 18.32 -4.79
N PRO A 149 -29.05 19.33 -5.53
CA PRO A 149 -28.86 20.64 -4.94
C PRO A 149 -30.22 21.10 -4.41
N VAL A 150 -30.27 21.37 -3.10
CA VAL A 150 -31.40 22.07 -2.49
C VAL A 150 -31.25 23.52 -2.98
N ILE A 151 -32.10 23.91 -3.92
CA ILE A 151 -32.26 25.30 -4.39
C ILE A 151 -33.17 26.02 -3.39
#